data_AF-A0A8D8C837-F1
#
_entry.id   AF-A0A8D8C837-F1
#
_cell.length_a   1.000
_cell.length_b   1.000
_cell.length_c   1.000
_cell.angle_alpha   90.00
_cell.angle_beta   90.00
_cell.angle_gamma   90.00
#
_symmetry.space_group_name_H-M   'P 1'
#
loop_
_entity.id
_entity.type
_entity.pdbx_description
1 polymer ?
#
loop_
_entity_poly.entity_id
_entity_poly.type
_entity_poly.pdbx_seq_one_letter_code
_entity_poly.pdbx_strand_id
1 'polypeptide(L)'
;NSLFQLMFNYIADLMFMPLLFDVVLTNSKFKTYWKFYVKQIRALKLNPKKLTKPVKTDQIYDLNKAIDEIAIWLDENAYKHVLEAMFNAKQKLVMESATMFADRFLKYLKQRTTETAGLSASLSSNDETTTVVKLNAMVNLYHYMFVSIDKSVLKGLMDVNEKFCGVPLMGKVLWIPDDFFRKYGHKTIRDCDRNDYRKARDAHLTYRRKSLAKDILVYCIQISSWLVRIGAAFKSTKHDTTLDVLRQKCGLIFEGIHYAQEISFLVQSVTSLHWYMQESINRQMFQAVGKLLEYLQCVNNFFDSNQQAISETNQFIIQHLQHKIFIIVVNSKKKLITEAKQAKAKKSEVFIDKLSAFHVIERCMSGP
;
A
#
# COMPACT_ATOMS: atom_id res chain seq x y z
N ASN A 1 13.35 -19.25 -9.84
CA ASN A 1 12.34 -19.13 -8.77
C ASN A 1 12.07 -17.68 -8.36
N SER A 2 13.08 -16.83 -8.14
CA SER A 2 12.90 -15.41 -7.78
C SER A 2 12.11 -14.59 -8.82
N LEU A 3 12.31 -14.83 -10.12
CA LEU A 3 11.61 -14.09 -11.18
C LEU A 3 10.09 -14.28 -11.17
N PHE A 4 9.61 -15.52 -10.97
CA PHE A 4 8.17 -15.80 -10.89
C PHE A 4 7.54 -15.18 -9.65
N GLN A 5 8.23 -15.21 -8.52
CA GLN A 5 7.75 -14.58 -7.29
C GLN A 5 7.63 -13.06 -7.46
N LEU A 6 8.63 -12.44 -8.10
CA LEU A 6 8.59 -11.02 -8.45
C LEU A 6 7.41 -10.69 -9.39
N MET A 7 7.22 -11.50 -10.44
CA MET A 7 6.08 -11.36 -11.35
C MET A 7 4.74 -11.47 -10.62
N PHE A 8 4.56 -12.46 -9.73
CA PHE A 8 3.31 -12.59 -8.97
C PHE A 8 3.08 -11.43 -8.00
N ASN A 9 4.14 -10.86 -7.42
CA ASN A 9 4.00 -9.64 -6.62
C ASN A 9 3.49 -8.46 -7.47
N TYR A 10 4.01 -8.28 -8.68
CA TYR A 10 3.49 -7.25 -9.60
C TYR A 10 2.05 -7.51 -10.04
N ILE A 11 1.68 -8.78 -10.27
CA ILE A 11 0.27 -9.12 -10.54
C ILE A 11 -0.59 -8.81 -9.32
N ALA A 12 -0.12 -9.09 -8.11
CA ALA A 12 -0.85 -8.76 -6.89
C ALA A 12 -1.06 -7.24 -6.73
N ASP A 13 -0.05 -6.43 -7.04
CA ASP A 13 -0.17 -4.97 -7.11
C ASP A 13 -1.20 -4.54 -8.16
N LEU A 14 -1.12 -5.11 -9.36
CA LEU A 14 -2.05 -4.84 -10.45
C LEU A 14 -3.49 -5.20 -10.11
N MET A 15 -3.73 -6.27 -9.34
CA MET A 15 -5.06 -6.66 -8.88
C MET A 15 -5.55 -5.82 -7.69
N PHE A 16 -4.64 -5.34 -6.85
CA PHE A 16 -4.96 -4.52 -5.68
C PHE A 16 -5.43 -3.12 -6.06
N MET A 17 -4.77 -2.46 -7.01
CA MET A 17 -5.09 -1.07 -7.40
C MET A 17 -6.55 -0.87 -7.90
N PRO A 18 -7.10 -1.68 -8.83
CA PRO A 18 -8.49 -1.54 -9.27
C PRO A 18 -9.48 -1.92 -8.16
N LEU A 19 -9.12 -2.84 -7.27
CA LEU A 19 -9.93 -3.16 -6.10
C LEU A 19 -9.98 -1.98 -5.12
N LEU A 20 -8.84 -1.38 -4.80
CA LEU A 20 -8.77 -0.18 -3.97
C LEU A 20 -9.60 0.96 -4.59
N PHE A 21 -9.49 1.14 -5.91
CA PHE A 21 -10.29 2.13 -6.64
C PHE A 21 -11.79 1.88 -6.49
N ASP A 22 -12.28 0.65 -6.74
CA ASP A 22 -13.70 0.30 -6.58
C ASP A 22 -14.19 0.56 -5.15
N VAL A 23 -13.40 0.18 -4.15
CA VAL A 23 -13.78 0.31 -2.73
C VAL A 23 -13.82 1.79 -2.30
N VAL A 24 -12.83 2.59 -2.70
CA VAL A 24 -12.80 4.04 -2.44
C VAL A 24 -13.94 4.74 -3.16
N LEU A 25 -14.18 4.40 -4.43
CA LEU A 25 -15.25 4.99 -5.23
C LEU A 25 -16.62 4.72 -4.59
N THR A 26 -16.87 3.47 -4.15
CA THR A 26 -18.11 3.05 -3.47
C THR A 26 -18.35 3.84 -2.18
N ASN A 27 -17.29 4.12 -1.42
CA ASN A 27 -17.36 4.88 -0.17
C ASN A 27 -17.34 6.41 -0.36
N SER A 28 -17.33 6.89 -1.60
CA SER A 28 -17.25 8.32 -1.93
C SER A 28 -18.60 8.89 -2.39
N LYS A 29 -18.71 10.22 -2.37
CA LYS A 29 -19.82 10.94 -3.05
C LYS A 29 -19.51 11.24 -4.52
N PHE A 30 -18.39 10.76 -5.05
CA PHE A 30 -17.89 11.15 -6.37
C PHE A 30 -18.89 10.79 -7.48
N LYS A 31 -19.45 9.58 -7.47
CA LYS A 31 -20.44 9.13 -8.48
C LYS A 31 -21.67 10.02 -8.51
N THR A 32 -22.13 10.48 -7.35
CA THR A 32 -23.26 11.41 -7.23
C THR A 32 -22.92 12.73 -7.90
N TYR A 33 -21.76 13.33 -7.59
CA TYR A 33 -21.31 14.58 -8.21
C TYR A 33 -21.01 14.42 -9.70
N TRP A 34 -20.46 13.28 -10.12
CA TRP A 34 -20.21 12.95 -11.51
C TRP A 34 -21.51 12.97 -12.33
N LYS A 35 -22.59 12.35 -11.84
CA LYS A 35 -23.90 12.39 -12.50
C LYS A 35 -24.40 13.83 -12.72
N PHE A 36 -24.24 14.70 -11.72
CA PHE A 36 -24.59 16.11 -11.85
C PHE A 36 -23.72 16.82 -12.87
N TYR A 37 -22.40 16.62 -12.82
CA TYR A 37 -21.45 17.17 -13.77
C TYR A 37 -21.79 16.79 -15.21
N VAL A 38 -22.00 15.49 -15.49
CA VAL A 38 -22.37 14.97 -16.81
C VAL A 38 -23.66 15.59 -17.32
N LYS A 39 -24.68 15.73 -16.45
CA LYS A 39 -25.95 16.38 -16.81
C LYS A 39 -25.73 17.84 -17.23
N GLN A 40 -24.90 18.58 -16.50
CA GLN A 40 -24.59 19.98 -16.81
C GLN A 40 -23.83 20.12 -18.13
N ILE A 41 -22.81 19.29 -18.36
CA ILE A 41 -22.05 19.30 -19.63
C ILE A 41 -22.94 18.95 -20.83
N ARG A 42 -23.79 17.93 -20.70
CA ARG A 42 -24.73 17.56 -21.76
C ARG A 42 -25.78 18.65 -22.02
N ALA A 43 -26.18 19.41 -21.01
CA ALA A 43 -27.09 20.55 -21.17
C ALA A 43 -26.43 21.75 -21.88
N LEU A 44 -25.11 21.95 -21.77
CA LEU A 44 -24.38 22.99 -22.51
C LEU A 44 -24.48 22.78 -24.03
N LYS A 45 -24.52 21.53 -24.50
CA LYS A 45 -24.74 21.19 -25.91
C LYS A 45 -26.06 21.76 -26.45
N LEU A 46 -27.08 21.85 -25.58
CA LEU A 46 -28.43 22.34 -25.95
C LEU A 46 -28.56 23.86 -25.83
N ASN A 47 -27.65 24.54 -25.10
CA ASN A 47 -27.69 25.99 -24.88
C ASN A 47 -26.29 26.65 -25.00
N PRO A 48 -25.68 26.69 -26.20
CA PRO A 48 -24.36 27.26 -26.40
C PRO A 48 -24.28 28.76 -26.04
N LYS A 49 -25.42 29.47 -26.11
CA LYS A 49 -25.55 30.90 -25.79
C LYS A 49 -25.24 31.25 -24.33
N LYS A 50 -25.19 30.26 -23.42
CA LYS A 50 -24.82 30.46 -22.00
C LYS A 50 -23.30 30.49 -21.78
N LEU A 51 -22.51 30.19 -22.80
CA LEU A 51 -21.05 30.21 -22.71
C LEU A 51 -20.53 31.61 -23.05
N THR A 52 -19.68 32.17 -22.20
CA THR A 52 -19.03 33.47 -22.40
C THR A 52 -18.05 33.49 -23.57
N LYS A 53 -17.64 32.31 -24.06
CA LYS A 53 -16.79 32.14 -25.25
C LYS A 53 -17.43 31.13 -26.20
N PRO A 54 -17.36 31.36 -27.53
CA PRO A 54 -17.82 30.37 -28.49
C PRO A 54 -16.96 29.10 -28.39
N VAL A 55 -17.60 27.97 -28.10
CA VAL A 55 -16.96 26.65 -28.08
C VAL A 55 -17.31 25.94 -29.39
N LYS A 56 -16.30 25.35 -30.06
CA LYS A 56 -16.53 24.59 -31.29
C LYS A 56 -17.32 23.32 -30.97
N THR A 57 -18.27 22.95 -31.84
CA THR A 57 -19.11 21.76 -31.67
C THR A 57 -18.27 20.48 -31.48
N ASP A 58 -17.16 20.35 -32.21
CA ASP A 58 -16.27 19.19 -32.13
C ASP A 58 -15.62 19.04 -30.74
N GLN A 59 -15.27 20.15 -30.08
CA GLN A 59 -14.71 20.12 -28.73
C GLN A 59 -15.74 19.62 -27.70
N ILE A 60 -17.02 19.93 -27.90
CA ILE A 60 -18.11 19.42 -27.07
C ILE A 60 -18.29 17.92 -27.32
N TYR A 61 -18.13 17.45 -28.55
CA TYR A 61 -18.20 16.03 -28.89
C TYR A 61 -17.06 15.25 -28.23
N ASP A 62 -15.81 15.71 -28.37
CA ASP A 62 -14.63 15.07 -27.77
C ASP A 62 -14.74 15.00 -26.25
N LEU A 63 -15.24 16.07 -25.61
CA LEU A 63 -15.48 16.07 -24.17
C LEU A 63 -16.55 15.06 -23.75
N ASN A 64 -17.65 14.94 -24.50
CA ASN A 64 -18.68 13.93 -24.21
C ASN A 64 -18.14 12.51 -24.38
N LYS A 65 -17.32 12.27 -25.41
CA LYS A 65 -16.66 10.97 -25.61
C LYS A 65 -15.74 10.63 -24.44
N ALA A 66 -14.90 11.57 -24.00
CA ALA A 66 -14.05 11.38 -22.82
C ALA A 66 -14.86 11.12 -21.53
N ILE A 67 -15.99 11.82 -21.35
CA ILE A 67 -16.91 11.58 -20.24
C ILE A 67 -17.46 10.16 -20.26
N ASP A 68 -17.87 9.67 -21.43
CA ASP A 68 -18.42 8.33 -21.58
C ASP A 68 -17.34 7.26 -21.36
N GLU A 69 -16.10 7.49 -21.82
CA GLU A 69 -14.95 6.62 -21.54
C GLU A 69 -14.62 6.56 -20.04
N ILE A 70 -14.62 7.70 -19.34
CA ILE A 70 -14.42 7.73 -17.88
C ILE A 70 -15.57 7.01 -17.17
N ALA A 71 -16.81 7.16 -17.65
CA ALA A 71 -17.98 6.56 -17.02
C ALA A 71 -17.93 5.02 -16.98
N ILE A 72 -17.25 4.38 -17.93
CA ILE A 72 -17.03 2.92 -17.94
C ILE A 72 -16.29 2.47 -16.68
N TRP A 73 -15.28 3.24 -16.25
CA TRP A 73 -14.50 2.92 -15.06
C TRP A 73 -15.22 3.28 -13.75
N LEU A 74 -16.21 4.17 -13.80
CA LEU A 74 -16.96 4.63 -12.61
C LEU A 74 -18.14 3.72 -12.25
N ASP A 75 -18.23 2.54 -12.85
CA ASP A 75 -19.28 1.55 -12.63
C ASP A 75 -19.06 0.69 -11.37
N GLU A 76 -17.97 0.92 -10.63
CA GLU A 76 -17.51 0.13 -9.47
C GLU A 76 -17.16 -1.33 -9.84
N ASN A 77 -16.75 -1.59 -11.07
CA ASN A 77 -16.32 -2.92 -11.52
C ASN A 77 -14.91 -2.90 -12.13
N ALA A 78 -14.06 -1.92 -11.81
CA ALA A 78 -12.69 -1.86 -12.30
C ALA A 78 -11.94 -3.18 -12.02
N TYR A 79 -12.13 -3.77 -10.83
CA TYR A 79 -11.52 -5.06 -10.49
C TYR A 79 -12.00 -6.20 -11.39
N LYS A 80 -13.28 -6.23 -11.75
CA LYS A 80 -13.86 -7.24 -12.64
C LYS A 80 -13.32 -7.10 -14.08
N HIS A 81 -13.23 -5.88 -14.59
CA HIS A 81 -12.65 -5.61 -15.91
C HIS A 81 -11.21 -6.13 -16.00
N VAL A 82 -10.41 -5.93 -14.94
CA VAL A 82 -9.04 -6.46 -14.87
C VAL A 82 -9.03 -8.00 -14.75
N LEU A 83 -9.92 -8.60 -13.96
CA LEU A 83 -10.06 -10.07 -13.90
C LEU A 83 -10.32 -10.68 -15.29
N GLU A 84 -11.27 -10.11 -16.04
CA GLU A 84 -11.62 -10.55 -17.39
C GLU A 84 -10.44 -10.37 -18.36
N ALA A 85 -9.74 -9.23 -18.30
CA ALA A 85 -8.55 -9.00 -19.10
C ALA A 85 -7.43 -10.03 -18.82
N MET A 86 -7.20 -10.36 -17.54
CA MET A 86 -6.21 -11.37 -17.13
C MET A 86 -6.60 -12.78 -17.61
N PHE A 87 -7.88 -13.13 -17.55
CA PHE A 87 -8.38 -14.38 -18.10
C PHE A 87 -8.18 -14.46 -19.62
N ASN A 88 -8.52 -13.40 -20.35
CA ASN A 88 -8.31 -13.32 -21.80
C ASN A 88 -6.82 -13.39 -22.18
N ALA A 89 -5.93 -12.80 -21.36
CA ALA A 89 -4.49 -12.92 -21.54
C ALA A 89 -4.02 -14.38 -21.38
N LYS A 90 -4.54 -15.10 -20.38
CA LYS A 90 -4.25 -16.52 -20.16
C LYS A 90 -4.66 -17.40 -21.35
N GLN A 91 -5.77 -17.11 -22.01
CA GLN A 91 -6.21 -17.87 -23.19
C GLN A 91 -5.20 -17.83 -24.35
N LYS A 92 -4.30 -16.85 -24.38
CA LYS A 92 -3.24 -16.72 -25.40
C LYS A 92 -1.99 -17.55 -25.06
N LEU A 93 -1.94 -18.20 -23.89
CA LEU A 93 -0.81 -19.03 -23.48
C LEU A 93 -0.90 -20.44 -24.07
N VAL A 94 0.26 -21.01 -24.43
CA VAL A 94 0.37 -22.42 -24.82
C VAL A 94 0.06 -23.32 -23.62
N MET A 95 -0.61 -24.45 -23.84
CA MET A 95 -1.16 -25.32 -22.80
C MET A 95 -0.13 -25.77 -21.74
N GLU A 96 1.07 -26.20 -22.16
CA GLU A 96 2.15 -26.62 -21.25
C GLU A 96 2.64 -25.47 -20.35
N SER A 97 2.74 -24.26 -20.92
CA SER A 97 3.10 -23.05 -20.17
C SER A 97 1.99 -22.67 -19.17
N ALA A 98 0.72 -22.89 -19.51
CA ALA A 98 -0.40 -22.61 -18.62
C ALA A 98 -0.41 -23.55 -17.40
N THR A 99 -0.10 -24.84 -17.58
CA THR A 99 0.01 -25.80 -16.46
C THR A 99 1.18 -25.46 -15.54
N MET A 100 2.37 -25.21 -16.09
CA MET A 100 3.52 -24.79 -15.29
C MET A 100 3.25 -23.48 -14.54
N PHE A 101 2.60 -22.51 -15.18
CA PHE A 101 2.22 -21.26 -14.55
C PHE A 101 1.23 -21.49 -13.39
N ALA A 102 0.22 -22.34 -13.58
CA ALA A 102 -0.74 -22.69 -12.53
C ALA A 102 -0.05 -23.30 -11.31
N ASP A 103 0.85 -24.27 -11.50
CA ASP A 103 1.59 -24.90 -10.39
C ASP A 103 2.45 -23.90 -9.62
N ARG A 104 3.12 -22.99 -10.33
CA ARG A 104 3.95 -21.94 -9.71
C ARG A 104 3.10 -20.93 -8.96
N PHE A 105 1.95 -20.56 -9.52
CA PHE A 105 1.01 -19.65 -8.89
C PHE A 105 0.41 -20.29 -7.63
N LEU A 106 0.01 -21.56 -7.66
CA LEU A 106 -0.49 -22.26 -6.48
C LEU A 106 0.55 -22.34 -5.35
N LYS A 107 1.82 -22.61 -5.69
CA LYS A 107 2.93 -22.56 -4.71
C LYS A 107 3.10 -21.17 -4.09
N TYR A 108 3.01 -20.13 -4.91
CA TYR A 108 3.02 -18.74 -4.43
C TYR A 108 1.86 -18.47 -3.46
N LEU A 109 0.64 -18.90 -3.81
CA LEU A 109 -0.54 -18.73 -2.94
C LEU A 109 -0.36 -19.45 -1.60
N LYS A 110 0.07 -20.71 -1.59
CA LYS A 110 0.33 -21.46 -0.35
C LYS A 110 1.32 -20.72 0.55
N GLN A 111 2.41 -20.22 -0.02
CA GLN A 111 3.39 -19.43 0.73
C GLN A 111 2.77 -18.14 1.29
N ARG A 112 2.07 -17.36 0.47
CA ARG A 112 1.45 -16.09 0.88
C ARG A 112 0.34 -16.29 1.91
N THR A 113 -0.43 -17.37 1.84
CA THR A 113 -1.43 -17.73 2.85
C THR A 113 -0.76 -17.95 4.21
N THR A 114 0.32 -18.72 4.27
CA THR A 114 1.06 -18.95 5.52
C THR A 114 1.67 -17.67 6.08
N GLU A 115 2.30 -16.85 5.23
CA GLU A 115 2.89 -15.57 5.64
C GLU A 115 1.82 -14.61 6.19
N THR A 116 0.68 -14.49 5.51
CA THR A 116 -0.43 -13.61 5.92
C THR A 116 -1.10 -14.10 7.20
N ALA A 117 -1.24 -15.41 7.38
CA ALA A 117 -1.77 -16.00 8.61
C ALA A 117 -0.88 -15.67 9.84
N GLY A 118 0.44 -15.53 9.62
CA GLY A 118 1.42 -15.15 10.65
C GLY A 118 1.37 -13.70 11.11
N LEU A 119 0.66 -12.80 10.40
CA LEU A 119 0.54 -11.39 10.78
C LEU A 119 -0.19 -11.23 12.13
N SER A 120 0.07 -10.13 12.85
CA SER A 120 -0.71 -9.79 14.04
C SER A 120 -2.17 -9.56 13.70
N ALA A 121 -3.11 -9.96 14.56
CA ALA A 121 -4.53 -9.61 14.41
C ALA A 121 -4.78 -8.09 14.53
N SER A 122 -3.82 -7.36 15.11
CA SER A 122 -3.79 -5.90 15.12
C SER A 122 -2.89 -5.41 14.00
N LEU A 123 -3.46 -5.24 12.80
CA LEU A 123 -2.74 -4.66 11.67
C LEU A 123 -2.27 -3.24 12.04
N SER A 124 -1.02 -2.92 11.69
CA SER A 124 -0.30 -1.75 12.17
C SER A 124 0.30 -0.89 11.06
N SER A 125 0.28 -1.39 9.82
CA SER A 125 0.86 -0.71 8.66
C SER A 125 0.06 -0.93 7.37
N ASN A 126 0.24 -0.03 6.41
CA ASN A 126 -0.34 -0.14 5.07
C ASN A 126 0.13 -1.40 4.34
N ASP A 127 1.36 -1.84 4.60
CA ASP A 127 1.93 -3.01 3.94
C ASP A 127 1.24 -4.30 4.40
N GLU A 128 0.95 -4.41 5.70
CA GLU A 128 0.22 -5.54 6.26
C GLU A 128 -1.23 -5.57 5.76
N THR A 129 -1.94 -4.44 5.76
CA THR A 129 -3.33 -4.39 5.26
C THR A 129 -3.40 -4.72 3.79
N THR A 130 -2.49 -4.17 3.00
CA THR A 130 -2.36 -4.44 1.57
C THR A 130 -2.05 -5.92 1.30
N THR A 131 -1.23 -6.55 2.15
CA THR A 131 -0.90 -7.99 2.04
C THR A 131 -2.15 -8.86 2.19
N VAL A 132 -3.01 -8.57 3.16
CA VAL A 132 -4.28 -9.31 3.37
C VAL A 132 -5.20 -9.19 2.16
N VAL A 133 -5.35 -7.97 1.61
CA VAL A 133 -6.23 -7.74 0.46
C VAL A 133 -5.65 -8.36 -0.82
N LYS A 134 -4.33 -8.26 -1.04
CA LYS A 134 -3.64 -8.90 -2.16
C LYS A 134 -3.81 -10.41 -2.17
N LEU A 135 -3.71 -11.07 -1.01
CA LEU A 135 -3.93 -12.52 -0.93
C LEU A 135 -5.34 -12.89 -1.43
N ASN A 136 -6.37 -12.18 -0.96
CA ASN A 136 -7.75 -12.40 -1.36
C ASN A 136 -7.96 -12.18 -2.86
N ALA A 137 -7.42 -11.08 -3.39
CA ALA A 137 -7.48 -10.76 -4.81
C ALA A 137 -6.78 -11.83 -5.68
N MET A 138 -5.64 -12.33 -5.23
CA MET A 138 -4.84 -13.33 -5.95
C MET A 138 -5.44 -14.73 -5.90
N VAL A 139 -6.03 -15.13 -4.77
CA VAL A 139 -6.79 -16.39 -4.69
C VAL A 139 -8.00 -16.33 -5.62
N ASN A 140 -8.72 -15.21 -5.63
CA ASN A 140 -9.86 -15.04 -6.54
C ASN A 140 -9.41 -15.07 -8.01
N LEU A 141 -8.32 -14.39 -8.36
CA LEU A 141 -7.75 -14.43 -9.72
C LEU A 141 -7.36 -15.85 -10.13
N TYR A 142 -6.64 -16.57 -9.27
CA TYR A 142 -6.26 -17.96 -9.56
C TYR A 142 -7.48 -18.83 -9.82
N HIS A 143 -8.51 -18.73 -8.97
CA HIS A 143 -9.73 -19.47 -9.14
C HIS A 143 -10.47 -19.06 -10.43
N TYR A 144 -10.50 -17.77 -10.75
CA TYR A 144 -11.12 -17.26 -11.98
C TYR A 144 -10.42 -17.80 -13.23
N MET A 145 -9.09 -17.94 -13.18
CA MET A 145 -8.27 -18.42 -14.29
C MET A 145 -8.32 -19.94 -14.45
N PHE A 146 -8.31 -20.71 -13.37
CA PHE A 146 -8.09 -22.17 -13.42
C PHE A 146 -9.28 -23.02 -12.96
N VAL A 147 -10.33 -22.39 -12.40
CA VAL A 147 -11.58 -23.01 -11.90
C VAL A 147 -11.41 -23.97 -10.72
N SER A 148 -10.28 -24.67 -10.63
CA SER A 148 -9.93 -25.56 -9.54
C SER A 148 -8.89 -24.90 -8.64
N ILE A 149 -9.14 -24.94 -7.34
CA ILE A 149 -8.18 -24.51 -6.31
C ILE A 149 -8.09 -25.57 -5.21
N ASP A 150 -6.90 -25.71 -4.65
CA ASP A 150 -6.65 -26.60 -3.52
C ASP A 150 -7.47 -26.17 -2.29
N LYS A 151 -8.21 -27.12 -1.70
CA LYS A 151 -9.03 -26.88 -0.50
C LYS A 151 -8.22 -26.36 0.69
N SER A 152 -6.94 -26.73 0.79
CA SER A 152 -6.06 -26.23 1.84
C SER A 152 -5.81 -24.72 1.74
N VAL A 153 -5.67 -24.19 0.53
CA VAL A 153 -5.50 -22.76 0.27
C VAL A 153 -6.80 -22.01 0.59
N LEU A 154 -7.96 -22.55 0.19
CA LEU A 154 -9.25 -21.96 0.54
C LEU A 154 -9.48 -21.94 2.04
N LYS A 155 -9.21 -23.04 2.74
CA LYS A 155 -9.35 -23.08 4.20
C LYS A 155 -8.46 -22.03 4.88
N GLY A 156 -7.17 -21.99 4.51
CA GLY A 156 -6.25 -20.99 5.07
C GLY A 156 -6.66 -19.55 4.74
N LEU A 157 -7.27 -19.31 3.58
CA LEU A 157 -7.84 -18.01 3.24
C LEU A 157 -9.03 -17.66 4.16
N MET A 158 -9.93 -18.60 4.43
CA MET A 158 -11.07 -18.39 5.33
C MET A 158 -10.59 -18.07 6.75
N ASP A 159 -9.58 -18.79 7.25
CA ASP A 159 -8.99 -18.53 8.56
C ASP A 159 -8.37 -17.11 8.63
N VAL A 160 -7.69 -16.69 7.56
CA VAL A 160 -7.17 -15.31 7.42
C VAL A 160 -8.30 -14.28 7.42
N ASN A 161 -9.38 -14.53 6.69
CA ASN A 161 -10.50 -13.59 6.57
C ASN A 161 -11.34 -13.49 7.85
N GLU A 162 -11.47 -14.58 8.62
CA GLU A 162 -12.09 -14.53 9.94
C GLU A 162 -11.27 -13.67 10.90
N LYS A 163 -9.95 -13.86 10.90
CA LYS A 163 -9.01 -13.05 11.69
C LYS A 163 -9.03 -11.57 11.29
N PHE A 164 -9.12 -11.28 10.00
CA PHE A 164 -9.12 -9.94 9.42
C PHE A 164 -10.48 -9.58 8.81
N CYS A 165 -11.52 -9.60 9.65
CA CYS A 165 -12.93 -9.43 9.26
C CYS A 165 -13.33 -8.00 8.83
N GLY A 166 -12.39 -7.05 8.88
CA GLY A 166 -12.52 -5.69 8.35
C GLY A 166 -11.16 -5.00 8.30
N VAL A 167 -10.65 -4.77 7.09
CA VAL A 167 -9.27 -4.30 6.86
C VAL A 167 -9.29 -2.80 6.52
N PRO A 168 -8.67 -1.93 7.33
CA PRO A 168 -8.57 -0.51 7.00
C PRO A 168 -7.66 -0.29 5.78
N LEU A 169 -8.16 0.46 4.80
CA LEU A 169 -7.40 0.79 3.59
C LEU A 169 -6.93 2.24 3.61
N MET A 170 -7.87 3.18 3.68
CA MET A 170 -7.55 4.61 3.65
C MET A 170 -8.65 5.41 4.36
N GLY A 171 -8.25 6.23 5.34
CA GLY A 171 -9.19 7.04 6.11
C GLY A 171 -10.25 6.18 6.79
N LYS A 172 -11.53 6.38 6.43
CA LYS A 172 -12.68 5.64 6.97
C LYS A 172 -13.06 4.40 6.14
N VAL A 173 -12.32 4.14 5.07
CA VAL A 173 -12.66 3.10 4.09
C VAL A 173 -12.15 1.75 4.60
N LEU A 174 -13.08 0.83 4.86
CA LEU A 174 -12.79 -0.57 5.14
C LEU A 174 -12.97 -1.41 3.89
N TRP A 175 -12.07 -2.38 3.72
CA TRP A 175 -12.29 -3.52 2.87
C TRP A 175 -12.83 -4.69 3.69
N ILE A 176 -13.89 -5.31 3.19
CA ILE A 176 -14.63 -6.36 3.88
C ILE A 176 -14.52 -7.66 3.06
N PRO A 177 -13.93 -8.73 3.62
CA PRO A 177 -13.70 -9.97 2.87
C PRO A 177 -14.98 -10.60 2.31
N ASP A 178 -16.05 -10.67 3.11
CA ASP A 178 -17.29 -11.32 2.70
C ASP A 178 -18.04 -10.53 1.63
N ASP A 179 -18.01 -9.19 1.69
CA ASP A 179 -18.55 -8.35 0.61
C ASP A 179 -17.78 -8.55 -0.70
N PHE A 180 -16.45 -8.66 -0.61
CA PHE A 180 -15.59 -8.89 -1.76
C PHE A 180 -15.94 -10.20 -2.48
N PHE A 181 -16.04 -11.33 -1.77
CA PHE A 181 -16.39 -12.61 -2.41
C PHE A 181 -17.87 -12.70 -2.81
N ARG A 182 -18.75 -11.98 -2.12
CA ARG A 182 -20.15 -11.84 -2.57
C ARG A 182 -20.22 -11.15 -3.93
N LYS A 183 -19.41 -10.09 -4.13
CA LYS A 183 -19.39 -9.32 -5.37
C LYS A 183 -18.59 -9.96 -6.50
N TYR A 184 -17.38 -10.45 -6.22
CA TYR A 184 -16.43 -10.90 -7.24
C TYR A 184 -16.00 -12.37 -7.14
N GLY A 185 -16.38 -13.06 -6.06
CA GLY A 185 -15.97 -14.44 -5.83
C GLY A 185 -16.61 -15.45 -6.78
N HIS A 186 -15.95 -16.58 -7.01
CA HIS A 186 -16.59 -17.73 -7.62
C HIS A 186 -17.53 -18.43 -6.63
N LYS A 187 -18.56 -19.13 -7.13
CA LYS A 187 -19.56 -19.83 -6.31
C LYS A 187 -18.92 -20.82 -5.32
N THR A 188 -17.95 -21.61 -5.77
CA THR A 188 -17.22 -22.58 -4.93
C THR A 188 -16.48 -21.95 -3.74
N ILE A 189 -15.96 -20.72 -3.89
CA ILE A 189 -15.31 -20.01 -2.78
C ILE A 189 -16.38 -19.63 -1.75
N ARG A 190 -17.51 -19.08 -2.22
CA ARG A 190 -18.64 -18.72 -1.34
C ARG A 190 -19.24 -19.94 -0.63
N ASP A 191 -19.36 -21.07 -1.33
CA ASP A 191 -19.90 -22.31 -0.76
C ASP A 191 -18.91 -22.97 0.24
N CYS A 192 -17.61 -22.72 0.09
CA CYS A 192 -16.58 -23.15 1.04
C CYS A 192 -16.54 -22.27 2.29
N ASP A 193 -16.98 -21.02 2.18
CA ASP A 193 -16.98 -20.05 3.26
C ASP A 193 -18.15 -20.32 4.22
N ARG A 194 -17.83 -20.82 5.41
CA ARG A 194 -18.79 -21.12 6.47
C ARG A 194 -18.70 -20.12 7.63
N ASN A 195 -17.91 -19.07 7.47
CA ASN A 195 -17.59 -18.16 8.55
C ASN A 195 -18.76 -17.20 8.81
N ASP A 196 -19.06 -17.02 10.09
CA ASP A 196 -19.94 -15.94 10.52
C ASP A 196 -19.12 -14.67 10.74
N TYR A 197 -18.90 -13.93 9.65
CA TYR A 197 -18.12 -12.69 9.69
C TYR A 197 -18.75 -11.61 10.57
N ARG A 198 -20.08 -11.61 10.77
CA ARG A 198 -20.71 -10.68 11.71
C ARG A 198 -20.23 -11.00 13.12
N LYS A 199 -20.32 -12.27 13.52
CA LYS A 199 -19.83 -12.73 14.83
C LYS A 199 -18.32 -12.49 15.00
N ALA A 200 -17.52 -12.69 13.96
CA ALA A 200 -16.08 -12.38 14.00
C ALA A 200 -15.81 -10.89 14.25
N ARG A 201 -16.56 -9.99 13.59
CA ARG A 201 -16.49 -8.53 13.82
C ARG A 201 -16.92 -8.15 15.24
N ASP A 202 -18.00 -8.74 15.75
CA ASP A 202 -18.48 -8.50 17.13
C ASP A 202 -17.45 -8.95 18.18
N ALA A 203 -16.83 -10.12 17.94
CA ALA A 203 -15.74 -10.64 18.76
C ALA A 203 -14.52 -9.71 18.73
N HIS A 204 -14.16 -9.18 17.55
CA HIS A 204 -13.07 -8.21 17.41
C HIS A 204 -13.34 -6.92 18.20
N LEU A 205 -14.53 -6.32 18.05
CA LEU A 205 -14.91 -5.12 18.82
C LEU A 205 -14.92 -5.38 20.33
N THR A 206 -15.38 -6.55 20.75
CA THR A 206 -15.37 -6.96 22.17
C THR A 206 -13.95 -7.13 22.71
N TYR A 207 -13.05 -7.73 21.93
CA TYR A 207 -11.64 -7.81 22.27
C TYR A 207 -11.01 -6.43 22.41
N ARG A 208 -11.23 -5.54 21.42
CA ARG A 208 -10.71 -4.17 21.43
C ARG A 208 -11.18 -3.40 22.65
N ARG A 209 -12.46 -3.53 23.03
CA ARG A 209 -13.00 -2.90 24.26
C ARG A 209 -12.22 -3.28 25.51
N LYS A 210 -11.69 -4.51 25.58
CA LYS A 210 -10.89 -4.99 26.72
C LYS A 210 -9.42 -4.63 26.60
N SER A 211 -8.84 -4.65 25.40
CA SER A 211 -7.40 -4.38 25.19
C SER A 211 -7.04 -2.90 25.28
N LEU A 212 -7.93 -2.00 24.87
CA LEU A 212 -7.61 -0.59 24.63
C LEU A 212 -7.05 0.13 25.87
N ALA A 213 -7.53 -0.22 27.06
CA ALA A 213 -7.02 0.34 28.31
C ALA A 213 -5.54 -0.02 28.55
N LYS A 214 -5.15 -1.26 28.23
CA LYS A 214 -3.76 -1.71 28.28
C LYS A 214 -2.93 -1.01 27.20
N ASP A 215 -3.47 -0.92 25.98
CA ASP A 215 -2.79 -0.27 24.84
C ASP A 215 -2.45 1.19 25.16
N ILE A 216 -3.38 1.93 25.78
CA ILE A 216 -3.16 3.32 26.23
C ILE A 216 -2.00 3.44 27.22
N LEU A 217 -1.90 2.53 28.19
CA LEU A 217 -0.81 2.57 29.16
C LEU A 217 0.54 2.30 28.49
N VAL A 218 0.59 1.33 27.57
CA VAL A 218 1.79 1.00 26.80
C VAL A 218 2.23 2.19 25.96
N TYR A 219 1.33 2.80 25.19
CA TYR A 219 1.65 3.95 24.36
C TYR A 219 2.03 5.19 25.18
N CYS A 220 1.42 5.40 26.35
CA CYS A 220 1.79 6.47 27.26
C CYS A 220 3.28 6.38 27.65
N ILE A 221 3.72 5.20 28.07
CA ILE A 221 5.11 4.96 28.48
C ILE A 221 6.06 5.10 27.30
N GLN A 222 5.74 4.47 26.17
CA GLN A 222 6.56 4.49 24.96
C GLN A 222 6.74 5.91 24.42
N ILE A 223 5.65 6.66 24.25
CA ILE A 223 5.69 8.01 23.69
C ILE A 223 6.36 8.99 24.65
N SER A 224 6.10 8.90 25.96
CA SER A 224 6.76 9.75 26.94
C SER A 224 8.28 9.52 26.94
N SER A 225 8.71 8.26 26.93
CA SER A 225 10.12 7.90 26.83
C SER A 225 10.74 8.41 25.52
N TRP A 226 10.05 8.18 24.40
CA TRP A 226 10.49 8.63 23.10
C TRP A 226 10.65 10.15 23.02
N LEU A 227 9.67 10.93 23.50
CA LEU A 227 9.70 12.39 23.52
C LEU A 227 10.92 12.93 24.28
N VAL A 228 11.25 12.34 25.42
CA VAL A 228 12.44 12.74 26.21
C VAL A 228 13.72 12.47 25.41
N ARG A 229 13.87 11.27 24.85
CA ARG A 229 15.08 10.88 24.11
C ARG A 229 15.25 11.66 22.82
N ILE A 230 14.18 11.86 22.05
CA ILE A 230 14.23 12.59 20.78
C ILE A 230 14.42 14.08 21.03
N GLY A 231 13.77 14.64 22.07
CA GLY A 231 14.01 16.01 22.50
C GLY A 231 15.47 16.25 22.90
N ALA A 232 16.09 15.30 23.62
CA ALA A 232 17.52 15.37 23.94
C ALA A 232 18.41 15.27 22.69
N ALA A 233 18.11 14.34 21.79
CA ALA A 233 18.87 14.13 20.56
C ALA A 233 18.85 15.35 19.62
N PHE A 234 17.74 16.10 19.58
CA PHE A 234 17.59 17.29 18.72
C PHE A 234 18.04 18.60 19.38
N LYS A 235 18.35 18.58 20.69
CA LYS A 235 19.00 19.70 21.39
C LYS A 235 20.52 19.77 21.20
N SER A 236 21.16 18.70 20.70
CA SER A 236 22.61 18.67 20.51
C SER A 236 23.07 19.64 19.40
N THR A 237 24.18 20.33 19.65
CA THR A 237 24.74 21.38 18.80
C THR A 237 25.19 20.87 17.42
N LYS A 238 25.14 21.76 16.42
CA LYS A 238 25.48 21.47 15.01
C LYS A 238 26.87 20.82 14.80
N HIS A 239 27.80 21.05 15.72
CA HIS A 239 29.19 20.58 15.64
C HIS A 239 29.43 19.13 16.12
N ASP A 240 28.43 18.47 16.73
CA ASP A 240 28.55 17.09 17.25
C ASP A 240 27.94 16.02 16.33
N THR A 241 27.73 16.34 15.05
CA THR A 241 27.02 15.45 14.12
C THR A 241 27.92 14.33 13.61
N THR A 242 28.21 13.36 14.48
CA THR A 242 28.87 12.11 14.11
C THR A 242 27.89 11.16 13.41
N LEU A 243 28.42 10.15 12.74
CA LEU A 243 27.64 9.10 12.09
C LEU A 243 26.72 8.36 13.07
N ASP A 244 27.18 8.16 14.30
CA ASP A 244 26.40 7.48 15.34
C ASP A 244 25.27 8.37 15.88
N VAL A 245 25.51 9.68 16.00
CA VAL A 245 24.45 10.65 16.33
C VAL A 245 23.40 10.69 15.22
N LEU A 246 23.80 10.67 13.95
CA LEU A 246 22.87 10.60 12.82
C LEU A 246 22.03 9.32 12.87
N ARG A 247 22.66 8.16 13.09
CA ARG A 247 21.95 6.88 13.22
C ARG A 247 20.96 6.88 14.38
N GLN A 248 21.36 7.43 15.53
CA GLN A 248 20.47 7.57 16.68
C GLN A 248 19.26 8.46 16.36
N LYS A 249 19.49 9.64 15.76
CA LYS A 249 18.41 10.54 15.31
C LYS A 249 17.47 9.85 14.34
N CYS A 250 18.00 9.11 13.35
CA CYS A 250 17.20 8.34 12.40
C CYS A 250 16.34 7.29 13.11
N GLY A 251 16.93 6.51 14.00
CA GLY A 251 16.22 5.48 14.77
C GLY A 251 15.05 6.09 15.55
N LEU A 252 15.28 7.21 16.22
CA LEU A 252 14.24 7.93 16.96
C LEU A 252 13.15 8.51 16.03
N ILE A 253 13.51 9.04 14.86
CA ILE A 253 12.53 9.50 13.86
C ILE A 253 11.63 8.33 13.44
N PHE A 254 12.23 7.20 13.04
CA PHE A 254 11.48 6.03 12.59
C PHE A 254 10.59 5.45 13.70
N GLU A 255 11.07 5.44 14.94
CA GLU A 255 10.28 5.01 16.09
C GLU A 255 9.05 5.90 16.32
N GLY A 256 9.21 7.22 16.20
CA GLY A 256 8.08 8.15 16.28
C GLY A 256 7.05 7.94 15.16
N ILE A 257 7.53 7.76 13.93
CA ILE A 257 6.67 7.42 12.78
C ILE A 257 5.93 6.10 13.03
N HIS A 258 6.62 5.10 13.57
CA HIS A 258 6.03 3.80 13.89
C HIS A 258 4.91 3.93 14.92
N TYR A 259 5.13 4.61 16.05
CA TYR A 259 4.07 4.86 17.04
C TYR A 259 2.87 5.61 16.43
N ALA A 260 3.14 6.63 15.61
CA ALA A 260 2.07 7.37 14.93
C ALA A 260 1.25 6.46 14.01
N GLN A 261 1.91 5.58 13.26
CA GLN A 261 1.25 4.61 12.38
C GLN A 261 0.41 3.61 13.19
N GLU A 262 0.97 2.95 14.20
CA GLU A 262 0.24 1.96 14.99
C GLU A 262 -1.02 2.55 15.65
N ILE A 263 -0.88 3.73 16.26
CA ILE A 263 -2.00 4.43 16.89
C ILE A 263 -3.05 4.83 15.84
N SER A 264 -2.62 5.36 14.69
CA SER A 264 -3.53 5.74 13.61
C SER A 264 -4.32 4.53 13.11
N PHE A 265 -3.65 3.40 12.90
CA PHE A 265 -4.28 2.15 12.46
C PHE A 265 -5.25 1.60 13.50
N LEU A 266 -4.87 1.62 14.77
CA LEU A 266 -5.73 1.19 15.87
C LEU A 266 -7.02 2.03 15.93
N VAL A 267 -6.88 3.35 15.88
CA VAL A 267 -8.04 4.28 15.89
C VAL A 267 -8.89 4.08 14.65
N GLN A 268 -8.30 4.03 13.45
CA GLN A 268 -9.03 3.83 12.19
C GLN A 268 -9.75 2.49 12.16
N SER A 269 -9.10 1.40 12.59
CA SER A 269 -9.69 0.07 12.64
C SER A 269 -10.92 0.03 13.54
N VAL A 270 -10.81 0.53 14.78
CA VAL A 270 -11.92 0.53 15.74
C VAL A 270 -13.07 1.43 15.28
N THR A 271 -12.77 2.67 14.90
CA THR A 271 -13.81 3.65 14.54
C THR A 271 -14.52 3.30 13.24
N SER A 272 -13.78 2.84 12.23
CA SER A 272 -14.38 2.47 10.94
C SER A 272 -15.20 1.19 11.06
N LEU A 273 -14.81 0.25 11.93
CA LEU A 273 -15.58 -0.97 12.15
C LEU A 273 -16.89 -0.68 12.90
N HIS A 274 -16.86 0.18 13.91
CA HIS A 274 -18.08 0.68 14.56
C HIS A 274 -19.01 1.38 13.55
N TRP A 275 -18.46 2.23 12.69
CA TRP A 275 -19.22 2.88 11.63
C TRP A 275 -19.86 1.88 10.67
N TYR A 276 -19.09 0.89 10.20
CA TYR A 276 -19.57 -0.16 9.30
C TYR A 276 -20.68 -1.01 9.92
N MET A 277 -20.52 -1.40 11.19
CA MET A 277 -21.48 -2.23 11.93
C MET A 277 -22.73 -1.45 12.38
N GLN A 278 -22.70 -0.12 12.23
CA GLN A 278 -23.69 0.83 12.76
C GLN A 278 -23.92 0.68 14.27
N GLU A 279 -22.84 0.44 15.00
CA GLU A 279 -22.87 0.27 16.46
C GLU A 279 -22.31 1.49 17.18
N SER A 280 -23.03 1.96 18.19
CA SER A 280 -22.59 3.11 18.99
C SER A 280 -21.30 2.81 19.74
N ILE A 281 -20.37 3.77 19.71
CA ILE A 281 -19.17 3.75 20.56
C ILE A 281 -19.59 4.12 21.99
N ASN A 282 -19.25 3.29 22.98
CA ASN A 282 -19.55 3.59 24.37
C ASN A 282 -18.60 4.68 24.93
N ARG A 283 -18.97 5.28 26.06
CA ARG A 283 -18.21 6.39 26.67
C ARG A 283 -16.74 6.03 26.96
N GLN A 284 -16.48 4.82 27.47
CA GLN A 284 -15.13 4.36 27.80
C GLN A 284 -14.25 4.27 26.55
N MET A 285 -14.75 3.67 25.47
CA MET A 285 -14.03 3.56 24.21
C MET A 285 -13.84 4.91 23.54
N PHE A 286 -14.82 5.81 23.61
CA PHE A 286 -14.68 7.18 23.13
C PHE A 286 -13.55 7.93 23.84
N GLN A 287 -13.50 7.87 25.17
CA GLN A 287 -12.42 8.46 25.96
C GLN A 287 -11.05 7.86 25.62
N ALA A 288 -11.01 6.55 25.44
CA ALA A 288 -9.81 5.82 25.08
C ALA A 288 -9.28 6.22 23.68
N VAL A 289 -10.15 6.31 22.68
CA VAL A 289 -9.82 6.84 21.36
C VAL A 289 -9.34 8.29 21.46
N GLY A 290 -9.99 9.12 22.27
CA GLY A 290 -9.55 10.49 22.54
C GLY A 290 -8.12 10.55 23.08
N LYS A 291 -7.76 9.68 24.03
CA LYS A 291 -6.40 9.60 24.57
C LYS A 291 -5.36 9.15 23.54
N LEU A 292 -5.70 8.17 22.71
CA LEU A 292 -4.84 7.76 21.60
C LEU A 292 -4.61 8.91 20.60
N LEU A 293 -5.64 9.70 20.31
CA LEU A 293 -5.50 10.89 19.45
C LEU A 293 -4.65 11.99 20.10
N GLU A 294 -4.76 12.21 21.41
CA GLU A 294 -3.86 13.11 22.14
C GLU A 294 -2.39 12.67 22.01
N TYR A 295 -2.11 11.37 22.15
CA TYR A 295 -0.75 10.84 21.97
C TYR A 295 -0.24 11.00 20.54
N LEU A 296 -1.08 10.75 19.54
CA LEU A 296 -0.74 11.02 18.14
C LEU A 296 -0.44 12.50 17.91
N GLN A 297 -1.20 13.40 18.54
CA GLN A 297 -0.95 14.84 18.46
C GLN A 297 0.40 15.22 19.10
N CYS A 298 0.80 14.59 20.21
CA CYS A 298 2.12 14.81 20.80
C CYS A 298 3.25 14.44 19.83
N VAL A 299 3.11 13.32 19.10
CA VAL A 299 4.07 12.92 18.07
C VAL A 299 4.10 13.92 16.92
N ASN A 300 2.94 14.31 16.39
CA ASN A 300 2.83 15.31 15.32
C ASN A 300 3.45 16.66 15.71
N ASN A 301 3.14 17.16 16.90
CA ASN A 301 3.67 18.43 17.39
C ASN A 301 5.20 18.44 17.44
N PHE A 302 5.84 17.31 17.78
CA PHE A 302 7.29 17.20 17.73
C PHE A 302 7.81 17.36 16.29
N PHE A 303 7.21 16.64 15.32
CA PHE A 303 7.61 16.72 13.92
C PHE A 303 7.41 18.12 13.34
N ASP A 304 6.27 18.74 13.61
CA ASP A 304 5.95 20.09 13.14
C ASP A 304 6.93 21.13 13.72
N SER A 305 7.22 21.03 15.03
CA SER A 305 8.13 21.98 15.70
C SER A 305 9.59 21.81 15.30
N ASN A 306 9.99 20.63 14.81
CA ASN A 306 11.39 20.29 14.49
C ASN A 306 11.63 20.04 13.00
N GLN A 307 10.69 20.44 12.13
CA GLN A 307 10.74 20.16 10.69
C GLN A 307 12.06 20.58 10.04
N GLN A 308 12.60 21.75 10.41
CA GLN A 308 13.88 22.25 9.89
C GLN A 308 15.06 21.37 10.32
N ALA A 309 15.15 21.01 11.61
CA ALA A 309 16.24 20.18 12.12
C ALA A 309 16.19 18.75 11.54
N ILE A 310 14.98 18.23 11.28
CA ILE A 310 14.79 16.96 10.59
C ILE A 310 15.24 17.07 9.12
N SER A 311 14.92 18.16 8.44
CA SER A 311 15.39 18.42 7.07
C SER A 311 16.91 18.49 6.99
N GLU A 312 17.57 19.19 7.92
CA GLU A 312 19.03 19.23 8.04
C GLU A 312 19.61 17.81 8.27
N THR A 313 18.99 17.02 9.16
CA THR A 313 19.38 15.63 9.42
C THR A 313 19.26 14.76 8.16
N ASN A 314 18.18 14.91 7.40
CA ASN A 314 17.97 14.20 6.14
C ASN A 314 19.04 14.56 5.10
N GLN A 315 19.46 15.83 5.04
CA GLN A 315 20.52 16.25 4.14
C GLN A 315 21.85 15.57 4.48
N PHE A 316 22.20 15.45 5.76
CA PHE A 316 23.41 14.74 6.19
C PHE A 316 23.35 13.25 5.85
N ILE A 317 22.19 12.62 5.96
CA ILE A 317 22.00 11.21 5.55
C ILE A 317 22.21 11.06 4.04
N ILE A 318 21.60 11.93 3.23
CA ILE A 318 21.74 11.90 1.78
C ILE A 318 23.21 12.04 1.39
N GLN A 319 23.93 13.02 1.97
CA GLN A 319 25.36 13.20 1.73
C GLN A 319 26.18 11.96 2.11
N HIS A 320 25.87 11.34 3.26
CA HIS A 320 26.55 10.12 3.69
C HIS A 320 26.32 8.94 2.71
N LEU A 321 25.08 8.75 2.25
CA LEU A 321 24.72 7.72 1.29
C LEU A 321 25.36 7.97 -0.09
N GLN A 322 25.37 9.22 -0.55
CA GLN A 322 26.05 9.62 -1.78
C GLN A 322 27.55 9.30 -1.72
N HIS A 323 28.22 9.64 -0.62
CA HIS A 323 29.64 9.31 -0.42
C HIS A 323 29.89 7.79 -0.40
N LYS A 324 29.01 7.00 0.22
CA LYS A 324 29.09 5.53 0.18
C LYS A 324 28.95 4.99 -1.23
N ILE A 325 27.97 5.46 -1.99
CA ILE A 325 27.77 5.05 -3.38
C ILE A 325 29.00 5.44 -4.21
N PHE A 326 29.52 6.65 -4.03
CA PHE A 326 30.74 7.11 -4.72
C PHE A 326 31.93 6.17 -4.46
N ILE A 327 32.20 5.78 -3.22
CA ILE A 327 33.27 4.83 -2.90
C ILE A 327 33.07 3.48 -3.61
N ILE A 328 31.84 2.95 -3.61
CA ILE A 328 31.52 1.69 -4.30
C ILE A 328 31.79 1.83 -5.81
N VAL A 329 31.31 2.91 -6.42
CA VAL A 329 31.49 3.21 -7.85
C VAL A 329 32.97 3.30 -8.21
N VAL A 330 33.76 4.06 -7.45
CA VAL A 330 35.22 4.21 -7.66
C VAL A 330 35.93 2.87 -7.52
N ASN A 331 35.59 2.06 -6.51
CA ASN A 331 36.20 0.76 -6.30
C ASN A 331 35.81 -0.25 -7.41
N SER A 332 34.54 -0.25 -7.83
CA SER A 332 34.07 -1.08 -8.95
C SER A 332 34.73 -0.69 -10.27
N LYS A 333 34.93 0.61 -10.53
CA LYS A 333 35.68 1.11 -11.69
C LYS A 333 37.15 0.66 -11.65
N LYS A 334 37.82 0.79 -10.50
CA LYS A 334 39.20 0.28 -10.32
C LYS A 334 39.30 -1.22 -10.60
N LYS A 335 38.34 -2.00 -10.10
CA LYS A 335 38.25 -3.44 -10.33
C LYS A 335 38.05 -3.77 -11.82
N LEU A 336 37.09 -3.12 -12.48
CA LEU A 336 36.83 -3.27 -13.92
C LEU A 336 38.08 -2.96 -14.76
N ILE A 337 38.81 -1.89 -14.45
CA ILE A 337 40.06 -1.52 -15.15
C ILE A 337 41.14 -2.58 -14.94
N THR A 338 41.22 -3.16 -13.74
CA THR A 338 42.21 -4.19 -13.41
C THR A 338 41.92 -5.51 -14.13
N GLU A 339 40.66 -5.94 -14.13
CA GLU A 339 40.20 -7.13 -14.85
C GLU A 339 40.39 -6.96 -16.38
N ALA A 340 40.06 -5.79 -16.93
CA ALA A 340 40.28 -5.51 -18.35
C ALA A 340 41.77 -5.46 -18.74
N LYS A 341 42.65 -5.04 -17.82
CA LYS A 341 44.11 -5.12 -17.98
C LYS A 341 44.57 -6.57 -18.05
N GLN A 342 44.09 -7.43 -17.15
CA GLN A 342 44.46 -8.85 -17.09
C GLN A 342 43.93 -9.64 -18.29
N ALA A 343 42.70 -9.37 -18.73
CA ALA A 343 42.04 -10.06 -19.83
C ALA A 343 42.43 -9.56 -21.24
N LYS A 344 43.35 -8.59 -21.37
CA LYS A 344 43.69 -7.89 -22.64
C LYS A 344 42.47 -7.32 -23.40
N ALA A 345 41.34 -7.13 -22.73
CA ALA A 345 40.05 -6.77 -23.34
C ALA A 345 39.76 -5.24 -23.35
N LYS A 346 40.79 -4.39 -23.18
CA LYS A 346 40.67 -2.93 -23.02
C LYS A 346 39.99 -2.18 -24.17
N LYS A 347 39.81 -2.80 -25.34
CA LYS A 347 39.26 -2.16 -26.55
C LYS A 347 37.86 -2.67 -26.93
N SER A 348 37.23 -3.51 -26.12
CA SER A 348 35.85 -3.92 -26.38
C SER A 348 34.90 -2.73 -26.21
N GLU A 349 33.98 -2.55 -27.15
CA GLU A 349 32.91 -1.53 -27.10
C GLU A 349 32.13 -1.60 -25.78
N VAL A 350 31.81 -2.82 -25.33
CA VAL A 350 31.15 -3.09 -24.04
C VAL A 350 31.96 -2.59 -22.84
N PHE A 351 33.29 -2.61 -22.91
CA PHE A 351 34.15 -2.06 -21.85
C PHE A 351 34.11 -0.53 -21.83
N ILE A 352 34.12 0.11 -23.01
CA ILE A 352 34.04 1.57 -23.16
C ILE A 352 32.69 2.08 -22.65
N ASP A 353 31.58 1.40 -22.95
CA ASP A 353 30.25 1.74 -22.45
C ASP A 353 30.15 1.63 -20.93
N LYS A 354 30.65 0.53 -20.36
CA LYS A 354 30.70 0.35 -18.89
C LYS A 354 31.52 1.45 -18.23
N LEU A 355 32.68 1.78 -18.78
CA LEU A 355 33.55 2.83 -18.24
C LEU A 355 32.90 4.22 -18.34
N SER A 356 32.20 4.49 -19.44
CA SER A 356 31.45 5.73 -19.66
C SER A 356 30.29 5.85 -18.65
N ALA A 357 29.54 4.77 -18.41
CA ALA A 357 28.51 4.73 -17.37
C ALA A 357 29.08 5.02 -15.98
N PHE A 358 30.22 4.43 -15.61
CA PHE A 358 30.91 4.75 -14.36
C PHE A 358 31.30 6.24 -14.26
N HIS A 359 31.79 6.84 -15.35
CA HIS A 359 32.16 8.25 -15.37
C HIS A 359 30.96 9.20 -15.23
N VAL A 360 29.82 8.85 -15.85
CA VAL A 360 28.56 9.60 -15.68
C VAL A 360 28.10 9.54 -14.22
N ILE A 361 28.11 8.34 -13.61
CA ILE A 361 27.72 8.17 -12.20
C ILE A 361 28.66 8.96 -11.27
N GLU A 362 29.98 8.94 -11.52
CA GLU A 362 30.94 9.74 -10.75
C GLU A 362 30.63 11.24 -10.82
N ARG A 363 30.38 11.79 -12.02
CA ARG A 363 30.03 13.22 -12.19
C ARG A 363 28.72 13.58 -11.51
N CYS A 364 27.70 12.72 -11.62
CA CYS A 364 26.42 12.93 -10.94
C CYS A 364 26.54 12.88 -9.40
N MET A 365 27.48 12.11 -8.87
CA MET A 365 27.70 11.93 -7.43
C MET A 365 28.77 12.85 -6.84
N SER A 366 29.46 13.64 -7.66
CA SER A 366 30.53 14.54 -7.21
C SER A 366 30.03 15.67 -6.30
N GLY A 367 28.71 15.93 -6.25
CA GLY A 367 28.13 17.09 -5.57
C GLY A 367 28.58 18.42 -6.22
N PRO A 368 28.03 19.57 -5.77
CA PRO A 368 28.53 20.90 -6.12
C PRO A 368 29.98 21.11 -5.70
#